data_AF-A0A971HKA9-F1
#
_entry.id   AF-A0A971HKA9-F1
#
_cell.length_a   1.000
_cell.length_b   1.000
_cell.length_c   1.000
_cell.angle_alpha   90.00
_cell.angle_beta   90.00
_cell.angle_gamma   90.00
#
_symmetry.space_group_name_H-M   'P 1'
#
loop_
_entity.id
_entity.type
_entity.pdbx_description
1 polymer ?
#
loop_
_entity_poly.entity_id
_entity_poly.type
_entity_poly.pdbx_seq_one_letter_code
_entity_poly.pdbx_strand_id
1 'polypeptide(L)' 'ENTEDFNCMFCYCPLYLLEECGGNYIYYHGVKDCSNCLVPHRPKGYDYINTKLREEIERRKMDNK' A
#
# COMPACT_ATOMS: atom_id res chain seq x y z
N GLU A 1 12.83 -16.35 0.85
CA GLU A 1 12.87 -14.87 0.86
C GLU A 1 14.19 -14.44 1.47
N ASN A 2 14.82 -13.36 0.95
CA ASN A 2 16.01 -12.80 1.58
C ASN A 2 15.55 -11.90 2.73
N THR A 3 15.86 -12.28 3.97
CA THR A 3 15.47 -11.54 5.18
C THR A 3 16.15 -10.18 5.30
N GLU A 4 17.22 -9.93 4.54
CA GLU A 4 17.97 -8.68 4.57
C GLU A 4 17.16 -7.47 4.05
N ASP A 5 16.21 -7.72 3.15
CA ASP A 5 15.38 -6.69 2.54
C ASP A 5 14.09 -6.40 3.32
N PHE A 6 13.73 -7.29 4.25
CA PHE A 6 12.52 -7.15 5.04
C PHE A 6 12.68 -6.08 6.13
N ASN A 7 11.69 -5.19 6.26
CA ASN A 7 11.66 -4.21 7.34
C ASN A 7 10.25 -3.98 7.90
N CYS A 8 10.17 -3.41 9.10
CA CYS A 8 8.94 -3.17 9.84
C CYS A 8 8.51 -1.69 9.85
N MET A 9 8.96 -0.87 8.88
CA MET A 9 8.63 0.56 8.84
C MET A 9 7.11 0.81 8.78
N PHE A 10 6.41 -0.07 8.06
CA PHE A 10 4.95 -0.15 8.06
C PHE A 10 4.52 -1.59 8.35
N CYS A 11 4.11 -1.86 9.60
CA CYS A 11 3.52 -3.15 9.99
C CYS A 11 2.01 -3.25 9.71
N TYR A 12 1.51 -2.45 8.78
CA TYR A 12 0.14 -2.46 8.27
C TYR A 12 0.19 -1.97 6.82
N CYS A 13 -0.91 -2.11 6.07
CA CYS A 13 -1.01 -1.59 4.70
C CYS A 13 -1.55 -0.15 4.71
N PRO A 14 -0.74 0.90 4.47
CA PRO A 14 -1.23 2.28 4.49
C PRO A 14 -2.12 2.59 3.28
N LEU A 15 -2.06 1.75 2.25
CA LEU A 15 -2.85 1.85 1.02
C LEU A 15 -4.12 0.98 1.05
N TYR A 16 -4.55 0.53 2.23
CA TYR A 16 -5.69 -0.37 2.37
C TYR A 16 -6.95 0.14 1.66
N LEU A 17 -7.27 1.43 1.84
CA LEU A 17 -8.50 2.06 1.33
C LEU A 17 -8.47 2.37 -0.18
N LEU A 18 -7.34 2.16 -0.85
CA LEU A 18 -7.18 2.37 -2.29
C LEU A 18 -7.54 1.09 -3.05
N GLU A 19 -8.45 1.15 -4.01
CA GLU A 19 -8.74 0.00 -4.89
C GLU A 19 -7.50 -0.35 -5.73
N GLU A 20 -6.93 0.65 -6.39
CA GLU A 20 -5.72 0.53 -7.22
C GLU A 20 -4.44 0.79 -6.42
N CYS A 21 -4.25 0.08 -5.30
CA CYS A 21 -3.05 0.24 -4.47
C CYS A 21 -1.79 -0.43 -5.04
N GLY A 22 -1.92 -1.28 -6.06
CA GLY A 22 -0.81 -2.01 -6.70
C GLY A 22 -0.06 -2.99 -5.79
N GLY A 23 -0.62 -3.31 -4.62
CA GLY A 23 -0.13 -4.33 -3.70
C GLY A 23 -0.66 -5.73 -4.02
N ASN A 24 -0.19 -6.73 -3.27
CA ASN A 24 -0.59 -8.12 -3.41
C ASN A 24 -1.63 -8.52 -2.35
N TYR A 25 -2.77 -7.85 -2.35
CA TYR A 25 -3.88 -8.15 -1.44
C TYR A 25 -4.82 -9.19 -2.04
N ILE A 26 -5.61 -9.85 -1.20
CA ILE A 26 -6.72 -10.71 -1.62
C ILE A 26 -8.02 -10.20 -1.03
N TYR A 27 -9.16 -10.61 -1.57
CA TYR A 27 -10.45 -10.44 -0.90
C TYR A 27 -10.82 -11.72 -0.16
N TYR A 28 -10.97 -11.62 1.16
CA TYR A 28 -11.38 -12.71 2.04
C TYR A 28 -12.71 -12.32 2.70
N HIS A 29 -13.78 -13.06 2.40
CA HIS A 29 -15.15 -12.76 2.87
C HIS A 29 -15.60 -11.30 2.65
N GLY A 30 -15.25 -10.71 1.50
CA GLY A 30 -15.59 -9.33 1.17
C GLY A 30 -14.74 -8.28 1.88
N VAL A 31 -13.79 -8.69 2.72
CA VAL A 31 -12.81 -7.81 3.36
C VAL A 31 -11.50 -7.90 2.59
N LYS A 32 -10.86 -6.75 2.37
CA LYS A 32 -9.54 -6.71 1.77
C LYS A 32 -8.52 -7.24 2.79
N ASP A 33 -7.78 -8.27 2.44
CA ASP A 33 -6.74 -8.85 3.30
C ASP A 33 -5.37 -8.56 2.70
N CYS A 34 -4.58 -7.76 3.42
CA CYS A 34 -3.22 -7.38 3.05
C CYS A 34 -2.15 -8.12 3.86
N SER A 35 -2.51 -9.14 4.66
CA SER A 35 -1.59 -9.83 5.57
C SER A 35 -0.40 -10.46 4.85
N ASN A 36 -0.56 -10.82 3.58
CA ASN A 36 0.49 -11.40 2.73
C ASN A 36 1.19 -10.38 1.82
N CYS A 37 0.87 -9.08 1.94
CA CYS A 37 1.44 -8.04 1.09
C CYS A 37 2.78 -7.55 1.64
N LEU A 38 3.87 -7.80 0.91
CA LEU A 38 5.22 -7.39 1.31
C LEU A 38 5.65 -6.03 0.75
N VAL A 39 4.80 -5.33 -0.02
CA VAL A 39 5.12 -3.99 -0.53
C VAL A 39 5.54 -3.02 0.59
N PRO A 40 4.85 -2.96 1.75
CA PRO A 40 5.26 -2.08 2.85
C PRO A 40 6.57 -2.50 3.52
N HIS A 41 6.99 -3.75 3.31
CA HIS A 41 8.10 -4.40 4.01
C HIS A 41 9.37 -4.51 3.17
N ARG A 42 9.37 -4.02 1.92
CA ARG A 42 10.52 -4.10 1.01
C ARG A 42 11.29 -2.77 0.94
N PRO A 43 12.57 -2.79 0.52
CA PRO A 43 13.28 -1.57 0.17
C PRO A 43 12.48 -0.81 -0.91
N LYS A 44 12.47 0.53 -0.84
CA LYS A 44 11.63 1.42 -1.66
C LYS A 44 10.12 1.34 -1.40
N GLY A 45 9.65 0.49 -0.47
CA GLY A 45 8.24 0.43 -0.07
C GLY A 45 7.72 1.77 0.46
N TYR A 46 8.55 2.49 1.23
CA TYR A 46 8.23 3.84 1.72
C TYR A 46 7.95 4.84 0.60
N ASP A 47 8.85 4.91 -0.39
CA ASP A 47 8.71 5.84 -1.52
C ASP A 47 7.47 5.49 -2.36
N TYR A 48 7.23 4.20 -2.60
CA TYR A 48 6.06 3.72 -3.32
C TYR A 48 4.75 4.14 -2.63
N ILE A 49 4.65 3.87 -1.32
CA ILE A 49 3.47 4.19 -0.52
C ILE A 49 3.20 5.70 -0.52
N ASN A 50 4.22 6.51 -0.26
CA ASN A 50 4.03 7.97 -0.23
C ASN A 50 3.67 8.55 -1.60
N THR A 51 4.22 7.98 -2.68
CA THR A 51 3.87 8.39 -4.05
C THR A 51 2.39 8.09 -4.32
N LYS A 52 1.92 6.88 -4.02
CA LYS A 52 0.50 6.50 -4.18
C LYS A 52 -0.45 7.36 -3.36
N LEU A 53 -0.10 7.68 -2.12
CA LEU A 53 -0.92 8.55 -1.29
C LEU A 53 -0.99 9.97 -1.86
N ARG A 54 0.14 10.52 -2.35
CA ARG A 54 0.15 11.85 -2.99
C ARG A 54 -0.70 11.87 -4.26
N GLU A 55 -0.54 10.88 -5.13
CA GLU A 55 -1.37 10.74 -6.35
C GLU A 55 -2.86 10.75 -6.02
N GLU A 56 -3.28 9.97 -5.02
CA GLU A 56 -4.68 9.91 -4.61
C GLU A 56 -5.18 11.23 -4.01
N ILE A 57 -4.36 11.90 -3.19
CA ILE A 57 -4.73 13.20 -2.60
C ILE A 57 -4.95 14.24 -3.70
N GLU A 58 -4.05 14.30 -4.69
CA GLU A 58 -4.19 15.24 -5.81
C GLU A 58 -5.41 14.90 -6.68
N ARG A 59 -5.64 13.61 -6.97
CA ARG A 59 -6.84 13.16 -7.68
C ARG A 59 -8.12 13.62 -6.98
N ARG A 60 -8.22 13.38 -5.66
CA ARG A 60 -9.39 13.82 -4.87
C ARG A 60 -9.55 15.33 -4.83
N LYS A 61 -8.46 16.11 -4.82
CA LYS A 61 -8.56 17.58 -4.91
C LYS A 61 -9.15 18.03 -6.24
N MET A 62 -8.81 17.35 -7.33
CA MET A 62 -9.35 17.65 -8.66
C MET A 62 -10.83 17.28 -8.77
N ASP A 63 -11.25 16.13 -8.24
CA ASP A 63 -12.65 15.68 -8.26
C ASP A 63 -13.58 16.60 -7.43
N ASN A 64 -13.04 17.24 -6.39
CA ASN A 64 -13.79 18.13 -5.49
C ASN A 64 -13.86 19.60 -5.98
N LYS A 65 -13.32 19.89 -7.16
CA LYS A 65 -13.33 21.23 -7.78
C LYS A 65 -14.37 21.31 -8.89
#